data_AF-A0A937PZN1-F1
#
_entry.id   AF-A0A937PZN1-F1
#
_cell.length_a   1.000
_cell.length_b   1.000
_cell.length_c   1.000
_cell.angle_alpha   90.00
_cell.angle_beta   90.00
_cell.angle_gamma   90.00
#
_symmetry.space_group_name_H-M   'P 1'
#
loop_
_entity.id
_entity.type
_entity.pdbx_description
1 polymer ?
#
loop_
_entity_poly.entity_id
_entity_poly.type
_entity_poly.pdbx_seq_one_letter_code
_entity_poly.pdbx_strand_id
1 'polypeptide(L)' 'KHANFIIAQKDCRSRDVMRLIDVMKERVKEQFNTDLELEIEIWS' A
#
# COMPACT_ATOMS: atom_id res chain seq x y z
N LYS A 1 -7.72 -13.35 -7.14
CA LYS A 1 -6.86 -12.15 -6.99
C LYS A 1 -7.38 -11.38 -5.78
N HIS A 2 -6.54 -11.06 -4.81
CA HIS A 2 -6.94 -10.38 -3.57
C HIS A 2 -6.46 -8.92 -3.60
N ALA A 3 -7.35 -7.96 -3.36
CA ALA A 3 -7.03 -6.53 -3.47
C ALA A 3 -6.01 -6.04 -2.42
N ASN A 4 -5.89 -6.74 -1.29
CA ASN A 4 -4.99 -6.38 -0.19
C ASN A 4 -3.53 -6.79 -0.42
N PHE A 5 -3.22 -7.39 -1.57
CA PHE A 5 -1.86 -7.81 -1.90
C PHE A 5 -1.25 -6.88 -2.95
N ILE A 6 -0.09 -6.31 -2.61
CA ILE A 6 0.77 -5.65 -3.58
C ILE A 6 1.68 -6.70 -4.19
N ILE A 7 1.56 -6.92 -5.49
CA ILE A 7 2.40 -7.86 -6.24
C ILE A 7 3.52 -7.05 -6.90
N ALA A 8 4.74 -7.20 -6.37
CA ALA A 8 5.93 -6.62 -6.99
C ALA A 8 6.30 -7.37 -8.27
N GLN A 9 6.48 -6.64 -9.37
CA GLN A 9 7.01 -7.19 -10.62
C GLN A 9 8.53 -6.99 -10.70
N LYS A 10 9.13 -7.49 -11.78
CA LYS A 10 10.55 -7.28 -12.06
C LYS A 10 10.91 -5.79 -11.97
N ASP A 11 12.06 -5.51 -11.36
CA ASP A 11 12.62 -4.16 -11.17
C ASP A 11 11.85 -3.24 -10.20
N CYS A 12 10.79 -3.74 -9.55
CA CYS A 12 10.12 -3.03 -8.46
C CYS A 12 11.04 -2.88 -7.25
N ARG A 13 11.13 -1.67 -6.71
CA ARG A 13 11.93 -1.37 -5.52
C ARG A 13 11.03 -1.17 -4.31
N SER A 14 11.59 -1.32 -3.12
CA SER A 14 10.88 -1.06 -1.85
C SER A 14 10.19 0.31 -1.84
N ARG A 15 10.86 1.37 -2.34
CA ARG A 15 10.28 2.72 -2.46
C ARG A 15 9.00 2.78 -3.31
N ASP A 16 8.86 1.90 -4.31
CA ASP A 16 7.70 1.90 -5.20
C ASP A 16 6.51 1.28 -4.46
N VAL A 17 6.75 0.24 -3.65
CA VAL A 17 5.76 -0.34 -2.74
C VAL A 17 5.33 0.67 -1.67
N MET A 18 6.28 1.37 -1.04
CA MET A 18 5.97 2.40 -0.03
C MET A 18 5.06 3.49 -0.60
N ARG A 19 5.40 4.02 -1.79
CA ARG A 19 4.58 5.04 -2.46
C ARG A 19 3.19 4.53 -2.80
N LEU A 20 3.06 3.27 -3.22
CA LEU A 20 1.76 2.69 -3.52
C LEU A 20 0.90 2.55 -2.26
N ILE A 21 1.50 2.14 -1.13
CA ILE A 21 0.82 2.09 0.17
C ILE A 21 0.24 3.46 0.52
N ASP A 22 1.03 4.54 0.40
CA ASP A 22 0.59 5.89 0.73
C ASP A 22 -0.61 6.32 -0.12
N VAL A 23 -0.53 6.10 -1.44
CA VAL A 23 -1.62 6.43 -2.37
C VAL A 23 -2.89 5.63 -2.07
N MET A 24 -2.76 4.35 -1.70
CA MET A 24 -3.92 3.52 -1.34
C MET A 24 -4.59 4.03 -0.06
N LYS A 25 -3.81 4.38 0.97
CA LYS A 25 -4.33 4.96 2.22
C LYS A 25 -5.09 6.26 1.97
N GLU A 26 -4.48 7.16 1.20
CA GLU A 26 -5.09 8.46 0.84
C GLU A 26 -6.42 8.26 0.11
N ARG A 27 -6.45 7.45 -0.95
CA ARG A 27 -7.68 7.22 -1.73
C ARG A 27 -8.79 6.56 -0.94
N VAL A 28 -8.48 5.59 -0.08
CA VAL A 28 -9.50 4.93 0.74
C VAL A 28 -10.05 5.90 1.78
N LYS A 29 -9.19 6.73 2.38
CA LYS A 29 -9.62 7.79 3.29
C LYS A 29 -10.54 8.81 2.59
N GLU A 30 -10.18 9.27 1.40
CA GLU A 30 -11.00 10.24 0.66
C GLU A 30 -12.36 9.69 0.25
N GLN A 31 -12.40 8.44 -0.24
CA GLN A 31 -13.62 7.85 -0.77
C GLN A 31 -14.56 7.30 0.31
N PHE A 32 -14.01 6.81 1.41
CA PHE A 32 -14.76 6.05 2.42
C PHE A 32 -14.63 6.61 3.83
N ASN A 33 -13.83 7.67 4.04
CA ASN A 33 -13.52 8.24 5.35
C ASN A 33 -12.98 7.19 6.36
N THR A 34 -12.23 6.22 5.84
CA THR A 34 -11.65 5.11 6.60
C THR A 34 -10.13 5.17 6.53
N ASP A 35 -9.46 5.07 7.68
CA ASP A 35 -8.02 4.96 7.77
C ASP A 35 -7.58 3.48 7.66
N LEU A 36 -6.64 3.19 6.77
CA LEU A 36 -6.05 1.87 6.61
C LEU A 36 -4.76 1.73 7.41
N GLU A 37 -4.64 0.63 8.14
CA GLU A 37 -3.45 0.24 8.88
C GLU A 37 -2.72 -0.91 8.17
N LEU A 38 -1.40 -0.95 8.31
CA LEU A 38 -0.61 -2.06 7.77
C LEU A 38 -0.70 -3.25 8.72
N GLU A 39 -0.97 -4.43 8.17
CA GLU A 39 -0.96 -5.68 8.94
C GLU A 39 0.47 -6.14 9.29
N ILE A 40 1.47 -5.67 8.54
CA ILE A 40 2.87 -6.03 8.69
C ILE A 40 3.73 -4.84 9.12
N GLU A 41 4.84 -5.13 9.78
CA GLU A 41 5.88 -4.15 10.08
C GLU A 41 6.82 -3.98 8.87
N ILE A 42 7.32 -2.75 8.66
CA ILE A 42 8.29 -2.43 7.63
C ILE A 42 9.61 -2.06 8.29
N TRP A 43 10.65 -2.88 8.07
CA TRP A 43 12.01 -2.61 8.57
C TRP A 43 12.79 -1.78 7.56
N SER A 44 13.55 -0.78 8.05
CA SER A 44 14.34 0.17 7.25
C SER A 44 15.83 -0.07 7.38
#